data_AF-A0A399NW76-F1
#
_entry.id   AF-A0A399NW76-F1
#
_cell.length_a   1.000
_cell.length_b   1.000
_cell.length_c   1.000
_cell.angle_alpha   90.00
_cell.angle_beta   90.00
_cell.angle_gamma   90.00
#
_symmetry.space_group_name_H-M   'P 1'
#
loop_
_entity.id
_entity.type
_entity.pdbx_description
1 polymer ?
#
loop_
_entity_poly.entity_id
_entity_poly.type
_entity_poly.pdbx_seq_one_letter_code
_entity_poly.pdbx_strand_id
1 'polypeptide(L)'
;MADFQTFVTIWGSDDVVDKFFRYRTAAPTSPPTAVIMRLMADFLLAVRRDIAWPDTSITGLHVIGMRINDLAEHPEMSAALSVPIKSLFESEGWTPPFDIDDWLSTGTDKRKPKC
;
A
#
# COMPACT_ATOMS: atom_id res chain seq x y z
N MET A 1 15.42 -6.20 -11.72
CA MET A 1 14.08 -6.43 -11.11
C MET A 1 14.03 -7.70 -10.26
N ALA A 2 14.68 -8.81 -10.66
CA ALA A 2 14.71 -10.04 -9.88
C ALA A 2 15.26 -9.85 -8.44
N ASP A 3 16.27 -9.00 -8.26
CA ASP A 3 16.92 -8.82 -6.96
C ASP A 3 16.02 -8.14 -5.92
N PHE A 4 15.27 -7.10 -6.30
CA PHE A 4 14.41 -6.37 -5.36
C PHE A 4 13.17 -7.18 -4.97
N GLN A 5 12.52 -7.83 -5.94
CA GLN A 5 11.39 -8.71 -5.65
C GLN A 5 11.81 -9.85 -4.71
N THR A 6 12.96 -10.48 -4.97
CA THR A 6 13.52 -11.51 -4.09
C THR A 6 13.81 -10.96 -2.70
N PHE A 7 14.38 -9.76 -2.61
CA PHE A 7 14.65 -9.12 -1.32
C PHE A 7 13.37 -8.89 -0.51
N VAL A 8 12.34 -8.31 -1.12
CA VAL A 8 11.04 -8.07 -0.46
C VAL A 8 10.41 -9.37 -0.01
N THR A 9 10.42 -10.41 -0.86
CA THR A 9 9.82 -11.71 -0.51
C THR A 9 10.55 -12.44 0.62
N ILE A 10 11.87 -12.28 0.74
CA ILE A 10 12.67 -12.99 1.76
C ILE A 10 12.74 -12.20 3.08
N TRP A 11 12.89 -10.87 3.00
CA TRP A 11 13.26 -10.05 4.16
C TRP A 11 12.17 -9.08 4.63
N GLY A 12 11.13 -8.82 3.82
CA GLY A 12 10.05 -7.93 4.22
C GLY A 12 9.12 -8.61 5.23
N SER A 13 8.57 -7.84 6.18
CA SER A 13 7.45 -8.31 6.99
C SER A 13 6.19 -8.61 6.18
N ASP A 14 5.25 -9.32 6.80
CA ASP A 14 3.94 -9.67 6.22
C ASP A 14 3.23 -8.44 5.60
N ASP A 15 3.26 -7.28 6.26
CA ASP A 15 2.65 -6.04 5.74
C ASP A 15 3.39 -5.52 4.49
N VAL A 16 4.72 -5.57 4.48
CA VAL A 16 5.52 -5.16 3.32
C VAL A 16 5.24 -6.06 2.12
N VAL A 17 5.20 -7.38 2.33
CA VAL A 17 4.92 -8.36 1.28
C VAL A 17 3.50 -8.16 0.73
N ASP A 18 2.50 -7.95 1.59
CA ASP A 18 1.12 -7.65 1.19
C ASP A 18 1.04 -6.38 0.33
N LYS A 19 1.59 -5.25 0.80
CA LYS A 19 1.54 -4.01 0.01
C LYS A 19 2.31 -4.11 -1.29
N PHE A 20 3.44 -4.81 -1.30
CA PHE A 20 4.20 -5.05 -2.52
C PHE A 20 3.41 -5.89 -3.52
N PHE A 21 2.76 -6.97 -3.07
CA PHE A 21 1.92 -7.81 -3.90
C PHE A 21 0.80 -6.99 -4.55
N ARG A 22 0.06 -6.18 -3.77
CA ARG A 22 -1.03 -5.32 -4.29
C ARG A 22 -0.52 -4.32 -5.32
N TYR A 23 0.57 -3.62 -5.02
CA TYR A 23 1.18 -2.66 -5.96
C TYR A 23 1.62 -3.35 -7.26
N ARG A 24 2.30 -4.50 -7.15
CA ARG A 24 2.91 -5.20 -8.27
C ARG A 24 1.89 -5.87 -9.19
N THR A 25 0.78 -6.36 -8.64
CA THR A 25 -0.33 -6.97 -9.38
C THR A 25 -1.26 -5.92 -9.99
N ALA A 26 -1.41 -4.74 -9.37
CA ALA A 26 -2.13 -3.62 -9.97
C ALA A 26 -1.37 -3.00 -11.17
N ALA A 27 -0.05 -2.87 -11.09
CA ALA A 27 0.75 -2.21 -12.14
C ALA A 27 0.44 -2.66 -13.60
N PRO A 28 0.29 -3.96 -13.93
CA PRO A 28 -0.05 -4.40 -15.29
C PRO A 28 -1.51 -4.17 -15.70
N THR A 29 -2.42 -3.78 -14.80
CA THR A 29 -3.85 -3.61 -15.10
C THR A 29 -4.23 -2.18 -15.51
N SER A 30 -3.25 -1.32 -15.80
CA SER A 30 -3.45 0.10 -16.12
C SER A 30 -4.39 0.84 -15.14
N PRO A 31 -4.12 0.80 -13.81
CA PRO A 31 -4.94 1.46 -12.81
C PRO A 31 -4.92 2.99 -12.98
N PRO A 32 -5.95 3.70 -12.51
CA PRO A 32 -5.94 5.15 -12.42
C PRO A 32 -4.71 5.67 -11.66
N THR A 33 -4.18 6.83 -12.08
CA THR A 33 -2.95 7.41 -11.50
C THR A 33 -3.06 7.56 -9.98
N ALA A 34 -4.21 8.01 -9.48
CA ALA A 34 -4.48 8.14 -8.05
C ALA A 34 -4.35 6.80 -7.31
N VAL A 35 -4.86 5.72 -7.90
CA VAL A 35 -4.81 4.36 -7.34
C VAL A 35 -3.38 3.84 -7.27
N ILE A 36 -2.61 3.91 -8.36
CA ILE A 36 -1.24 3.37 -8.37
C ILE A 36 -0.31 4.17 -7.46
N MET A 37 -0.48 5.49 -7.40
CA MET A 37 0.25 6.34 -6.48
C MET A 37 -0.09 6.00 -5.03
N ARG A 38 -1.36 5.72 -4.73
CA ARG A 38 -1.78 5.28 -3.39
C ARG A 38 -1.15 3.95 -3.00
N LEU A 39 -1.21 2.95 -3.88
CA LEU A 39 -0.61 1.63 -3.63
C LEU A 39 0.90 1.72 -3.41
N MET A 40 1.59 2.58 -4.18
CA MET A 40 3.01 2.85 -3.99
C MET A 40 3.29 3.55 -2.65
N ALA A 41 2.43 4.50 -2.25
CA ALA A 41 2.55 5.18 -0.96
C ALA A 41 2.46 4.20 0.21
N ASP A 42 1.45 3.31 0.17
CA ASP A 42 1.21 2.32 1.21
C ASP A 42 2.38 1.32 1.31
N PHE A 43 2.93 0.89 0.17
CA PHE A 43 4.12 0.03 0.14
C PHE A 43 5.34 0.70 0.78
N LEU A 44 5.64 1.96 0.42
CA LEU A 44 6.78 2.67 0.97
C LEU A 44 6.62 2.97 2.47
N LEU A 45 5.40 3.21 2.94
CA LEU A 45 5.11 3.34 4.38
C LEU A 45 5.32 2.02 5.12
N ALA A 46 4.85 0.90 4.56
CA ALA A 46 5.09 -0.43 5.14
C ALA A 46 6.60 -0.70 5.28
N VAL A 47 7.38 -0.45 4.23
CA VAL A 47 8.85 -0.62 4.25
C VAL A 47 9.49 0.27 5.33
N ARG A 48 9.04 1.51 5.49
CA ARG A 48 9.56 2.42 6.51
C ARG A 48 9.29 1.90 7.92
N ARG A 49 8.08 1.40 8.16
CA ARG A 49 7.68 0.83 9.46
C ARG A 49 8.48 -0.42 9.78
N ASP A 50 8.75 -1.23 8.76
CA ASP A 50 9.52 -2.46 8.86
C ASP A 50 10.99 -2.23 9.22
N ILE A 51 11.63 -1.22 8.61
CA ILE A 51 13.07 -1.00 8.77
C ILE A 51 13.44 -0.28 10.07
N ALA A 52 12.70 0.76 10.45
CA ALA A 52 13.22 1.66 11.50
C ALA A 52 12.18 2.48 12.28
N TRP A 53 10.95 2.68 11.78
CA TRP A 53 9.97 3.54 12.45
C TRP A 53 8.57 2.93 12.45
N PRO A 54 8.31 1.87 13.26
CA PRO A 54 7.01 1.21 13.32
C PRO A 54 5.87 2.17 13.69
N ASP A 55 6.12 3.11 14.59
CA ASP A 55 5.12 4.07 15.09
C ASP A 55 5.11 5.41 14.32
N THR A 56 5.49 5.40 13.04
CA THR A 56 5.54 6.63 12.26
C THR A 56 4.16 7.24 12.04
N SER A 57 4.04 8.55 12.30
CA SER A 57 2.86 9.37 11.99
C SER A 57 2.85 9.90 10.55
N ILE A 58 3.86 9.54 9.76
CA ILE A 58 4.01 9.98 8.37
C ILE A 58 2.96 9.29 7.50
N THR A 59 2.29 10.09 6.68
CA THR A 59 1.19 9.66 5.82
C THR A 59 1.66 9.44 4.37
N GLY A 60 0.80 8.85 3.53
CA GLY A 60 1.12 8.63 2.12
C GLY A 60 1.45 9.92 1.39
N LEU A 61 0.82 11.03 1.81
CA LEU A 61 1.09 12.38 1.31
C LEU A 61 2.54 12.82 1.57
N HIS A 62 3.10 12.52 2.74
CA HIS A 62 4.50 12.86 3.02
C HIS A 62 5.48 12.05 2.17
N VAL A 63 5.12 10.81 1.82
CA VAL A 63 6.00 9.90 1.07
C VAL A 63 5.97 10.18 -0.43
N ILE A 64 4.78 10.44 -0.98
CA ILE A 64 4.56 10.66 -2.42
C ILE A 64 4.57 12.14 -2.78
N GLY A 65 4.06 13.01 -1.91
CA GLY A 65 3.93 14.45 -2.17
C GLY A 65 5.27 15.15 -2.43
N MET A 66 6.36 14.69 -1.83
CA MET A 66 7.71 15.21 -2.13
C MET A 66 8.17 14.94 -3.57
N ARG A 67 7.47 14.07 -4.31
CA ARG A 67 7.78 13.72 -5.71
C ARG A 67 6.83 14.38 -6.72
N ILE A 68 5.86 15.17 -6.25
CA ILE A 68 4.85 15.82 -7.07
C ILE A 68 5.04 17.34 -6.92
N ASN A 69 5.49 18.00 -8.00
CA ASN A 69 5.87 19.41 -7.95
C ASN A 69 4.66 20.36 -7.80
N ASP A 70 3.50 19.92 -8.23
CA ASP A 70 2.24 20.66 -8.40
C ASP A 70 1.12 20.11 -7.50
N LEU A 71 1.46 19.42 -6.41
CA LEU A 71 0.47 18.78 -5.52
C LEU A 71 -0.56 19.77 -4.97
N ALA A 72 -0.18 21.03 -4.77
CA ALA A 72 -1.08 22.10 -4.33
C ALA A 72 -2.16 22.45 -5.38
N GLU A 73 -1.89 22.18 -6.65
CA GLU A 73 -2.79 22.40 -7.78
C GLU A 73 -3.72 21.18 -8.03
N HIS A 74 -3.44 20.05 -7.37
CA HIS A 74 -4.13 18.77 -7.53
C HIS A 74 -4.73 18.25 -6.20
N PRO A 75 -5.79 18.90 -5.67
CA PRO A 75 -6.43 18.50 -4.41
C PRO A 75 -6.99 17.07 -4.45
N GLU A 76 -7.38 16.57 -5.63
CA GLU A 76 -7.83 15.21 -5.86
C GLU A 76 -6.75 14.16 -5.52
N MET A 77 -5.48 14.48 -5.78
CA MET A 77 -4.36 13.58 -5.50
C MET A 77 -4.05 13.54 -4.00
N SER A 78 -4.17 14.69 -3.33
CA SER A 78 -4.05 14.76 -1.87
C SER A 78 -5.17 13.97 -1.18
N ALA A 79 -6.40 14.07 -1.69
CA ALA A 79 -7.54 13.30 -1.20
C ALA A 79 -7.33 11.79 -1.40
N ALA A 80 -6.90 11.36 -2.59
CA ALA A 80 -6.63 9.96 -2.88
C ALA A 80 -5.57 9.33 -1.94
N LEU A 81 -4.59 10.12 -1.50
CA LEU A 81 -3.55 9.70 -0.55
C LEU A 81 -4.01 9.67 0.91
N SER A 82 -5.21 10.17 1.22
CA SER A 82 -5.71 10.34 2.58
C SER A 82 -6.95 9.51 2.89
N VAL A 83 -7.81 9.25 1.91
CA VAL A 83 -9.05 8.45 2.11
C VAL A 83 -8.76 6.97 2.34
N PRO A 84 -9.69 6.19 2.92
CA PRO A 84 -9.59 4.73 2.93
C PRO A 84 -9.47 4.16 1.52
N ILE A 85 -8.59 3.17 1.33
CA ILE A 85 -8.25 2.65 0.00
C ILE A 85 -9.44 2.06 -0.75
N LYS A 86 -10.39 1.44 -0.03
CA LYS A 86 -11.63 0.91 -0.62
C LYS A 86 -12.48 2.02 -1.22
N SER A 87 -12.63 3.13 -0.51
CA SER A 87 -13.36 4.31 -0.98
C SER A 87 -12.72 4.93 -2.22
N LEU A 88 -11.38 4.90 -2.32
CA LEU A 88 -10.66 5.34 -3.52
C LEU A 88 -10.97 4.45 -4.73
N PHE A 89 -10.98 3.12 -4.55
CA PHE A 89 -11.31 2.21 -5.64
C PHE A 89 -12.73 2.42 -6.15
N GLU A 90 -13.68 2.60 -5.23
CA GLU A 90 -15.08 2.91 -5.56
C GLU A 90 -15.21 4.25 -6.29
N SER A 91 -14.55 5.32 -5.82
CA SER A 91 -14.62 6.65 -6.46
C SER A 91 -14.01 6.69 -7.86
N GLU A 92 -12.97 5.90 -8.08
CA GLU A 92 -12.29 5.80 -9.37
C GLU A 92 -12.94 4.77 -10.31
N GLY A 93 -13.99 4.07 -9.87
CA GLY A 93 -14.63 3.00 -10.63
C GLY A 93 -13.68 1.85 -10.98
N TRP A 94 -12.64 1.63 -10.17
CA TRP A 94 -11.59 0.66 -10.45
C TRP A 94 -11.75 -0.59 -9.59
N THR A 95 -11.65 -1.76 -10.22
CA THR A 95 -11.72 -3.06 -9.52
C THR A 95 -10.31 -3.62 -9.35
N PRO A 96 -9.84 -3.87 -8.11
CA PRO A 96 -8.51 -4.44 -7.89
C PRO A 96 -8.41 -5.90 -8.35
N PRO A 97 -7.24 -6.35 -8.82
CA PRO A 97 -6.98 -7.75 -9.15
C PRO A 97 -6.64 -8.62 -7.92
N PHE A 98 -6.97 -8.15 -6.72
CA PHE A 98 -6.65 -8.79 -5.44
C PHE A 98 -7.77 -8.54 -4.43
N ASP A 99 -7.88 -9.42 -3.43
CA ASP A 99 -8.84 -9.29 -2.35
C ASP A 99 -8.36 -8.28 -1.30
N ILE A 100 -9.25 -7.36 -0.91
CA ILE A 100 -8.97 -6.34 0.11
C ILE A 100 -9.13 -6.90 1.53
N ASP A 101 -9.94 -7.95 1.69
CA ASP A 101 -10.42 -8.48 2.97
C ASP A 101 -9.50 -9.55 3.61
N ASP A 102 -8.44 -9.98 2.93
CA ASP A 102 -7.88 -11.31 3.17
C ASP A 102 -6.78 -11.42 4.25
N TRP A 103 -6.56 -10.41 5.10
CA TRP A 103 -5.55 -10.54 6.17
C TRP A 103 -5.82 -9.83 7.50
N LEU A 104 -6.66 -8.80 7.55
CA LEU A 104 -7.05 -8.17 8.82
C LEU A 104 -8.08 -8.99 9.61
N SER A 105 -8.71 -9.99 8.99
CA SER A 105 -9.61 -10.93 9.67
C SER A 105 -8.87 -12.09 10.36
N THR A 106 -7.64 -12.40 9.94
CA THR A 106 -6.81 -13.48 10.51
C THR A 106 -5.86 -13.02 11.62
N GLY A 107 -5.82 -11.71 11.90
CA GLY A 107 -5.01 -11.11 12.98
C GLY A 107 -5.59 -11.24 14.40
N THR A 108 -6.70 -11.98 14.59
CA THR A 108 -7.09 -12.45 15.93
C THR A 108 -6.55 -13.86 16.15
N ASP A 109 -5.44 -13.91 16.89
CA ASP A 109 -4.98 -15.01 17.74
C ASP A 109 -5.60 -16.40 17.48
N LYS A 110 -4.90 -17.23 16.71
CA LYS A 110 -5.11 -18.70 16.71
C LYS A 110 -3.84 -19.48 16.99
N ARG A 111 -2.90 -18.94 17.78
CA ARG A 111 -1.83 -19.75 18.38
C ARG A 111 -2.22 -20.19 19.79
N LYS A 112 -3.35 -20.90 19.90
CA LYS A 112 -3.50 -21.87 20.99
C LYS A 112 -3.10 -23.24 20.44
N PRO A 113 -2.09 -23.92 21.02
CA PRO A 113 -1.85 -25.30 20.66
C PRO A 113 -3.10 -26.09 21.02
N LYS A 114 -3.69 -26.76 20.02
CA LYS A 114 -4.63 -27.84 20.28
C LYS A 114 -3.81 -29.08 20.65
N CYS A 115 -4.10 -29.56 21.86
CA CYS A 115 -3.70 -30.82 22.48
C CYS A 115 -2.28 -30.86 23.07
#